data_AF-A0A7J9CQQ4-F1
#
_entry.id   AF-A0A7J9CQQ4-F1
#
_cell.length_a   1.000
_cell.length_b   1.000
_cell.length_c   1.000
_cell.angle_alpha   90.00
_cell.angle_beta   90.00
_cell.angle_gamma   90.00
#
_symmetry.space_group_name_H-M   'P 1'
#
loop_
_entity.id
_entity.type
_entity.pdbx_description
1 polymer ?
#
loop_
_entity_poly.entity_id
_entity_poly.type
_entity_poly.pdbx_seq_one_letter_code
_entity_poly.pdbx_strand_id
1 'polypeptide(L)'
;MPRDNVLQEVLKEKITFALWKKLEALYMTKSLANRLILKQHIYTFRMAKGKSIITHISLFFTLLNNLKNLKADTSDKDQAMLLYSLSSSYKTFRET
;
A
#
# COMPACT_ATOMS: atom_id res chain seq x y z
N MET A 1 -22.16 -48.96 -7.37
CA MET A 1 -22.32 -48.01 -6.25
C MET A 1 -21.50 -46.75 -6.54
N PRO A 2 -22.11 -45.57 -6.76
CA PRO A 2 -21.38 -44.34 -7.10
C PRO A 2 -21.33 -43.29 -5.96
N ARG A 3 -21.87 -43.60 -4.77
CA ARG A 3 -22.01 -42.63 -3.66
C ARG A 3 -20.68 -42.17 -3.05
N ASP A 4 -19.66 -43.01 -3.06
CA ASP A 4 -18.37 -42.68 -2.42
C ASP A 4 -17.54 -41.70 -3.25
N ASN A 5 -17.63 -41.74 -4.59
CA ASN A 5 -16.94 -40.79 -5.46
C ASN A 5 -17.47 -39.37 -5.31
N VAL A 6 -18.80 -39.21 -5.24
CA VAL A 6 -19.43 -37.88 -5.10
C VAL A 6 -19.05 -37.24 -3.77
N LEU A 7 -19.02 -38.02 -2.68
CA LEU A 7 -18.57 -37.53 -1.38
C LEU A 7 -17.10 -37.10 -1.40
N GLN A 8 -16.24 -37.87 -2.07
CA GLN A 8 -14.82 -37.54 -2.20
C GLN A 8 -14.59 -36.27 -3.03
N GLU A 9 -15.34 -36.07 -4.11
CA GLU A 9 -15.28 -34.84 -4.93
C GLU A 9 -15.77 -33.61 -4.15
N VAL A 10 -16.91 -33.71 -3.47
CA VAL A 10 -17.44 -32.63 -2.61
C VAL A 10 -16.46 -32.27 -1.50
N LEU A 11 -15.77 -33.25 -0.91
CA LEU A 11 -14.72 -32.99 0.09
C LEU A 11 -13.51 -32.28 -0.52
N LYS A 12 -13.05 -32.69 -1.71
CA LYS A 12 -11.95 -32.03 -2.42
C LYS A 12 -12.28 -30.59 -2.80
N GLU A 13 -13.49 -30.32 -3.27
CA GLU A 13 -13.96 -28.97 -3.58
C GLU A 13 -13.99 -28.08 -2.32
N LYS A 14 -14.53 -28.59 -1.20
CA LYS A 14 -14.55 -27.86 0.07
C LYS A 14 -13.14 -27.50 0.56
N ILE A 15 -12.19 -28.42 0.47
CA ILE A 15 -10.78 -28.18 0.85
C ILE A 15 -10.16 -27.13 -0.08
N THR A 16 -10.38 -27.25 -1.40
CA THR A 16 -9.86 -26.32 -2.40
C THR A 16 -10.39 -24.91 -2.18
N PHE A 17 -11.69 -24.77 -1.92
CA PHE A 17 -12.32 -23.49 -1.60
C PHE A 17 -11.76 -22.88 -0.30
N ALA A 18 -11.61 -23.70 0.74
CA ALA A 18 -11.04 -23.25 2.02
C ALA A 18 -9.59 -22.76 1.86
N LEU A 19 -8.77 -23.47 1.07
CA LEU A 19 -7.40 -23.07 0.76
C LEU A 19 -7.36 -21.75 -0.02
N TRP A 20 -8.20 -21.60 -1.05
CA TRP A 20 -8.31 -20.35 -1.81
C TRP A 20 -8.69 -19.17 -0.92
N LYS A 21 -9.68 -19.35 -0.03
CA LYS A 21 -10.09 -18.32 0.94
C LYS A 21 -8.97 -17.94 1.91
N LYS A 22 -8.19 -18.91 2.39
CA LYS A 22 -7.04 -18.64 3.26
C LYS A 22 -5.96 -17.85 2.52
N LEU A 23 -5.69 -18.20 1.26
CA LEU A 23 -4.73 -17.48 0.43
C LEU A 23 -5.18 -16.04 0.15
N GLU A 24 -6.46 -15.86 -0.19
CA GLU A 24 -7.11 -14.56 -0.39
C GLU A 24 -6.98 -13.69 0.87
N ALA A 25 -7.30 -14.23 2.04
CA ALA A 25 -7.19 -13.53 3.32
C ALA A 25 -5.73 -13.15 3.66
N LEU A 26 -4.77 -14.05 3.42
CA LEU A 26 -3.35 -13.77 3.64
C LEU A 26 -2.83 -12.68 2.69
N TYR A 27 -3.21 -12.72 1.42
CA TYR A 27 -2.83 -11.72 0.44
C TYR A 27 -3.45 -10.35 0.76
N MET A 28 -4.73 -10.31 1.17
CA MET A 28 -5.40 -9.10 1.65
C MET A 28 -4.71 -8.53 2.90
N THR A 29 -4.36 -9.37 3.87
CA THR A 29 -3.64 -8.96 5.08
C THR A 29 -2.27 -8.39 4.74
N LYS A 30 -1.53 -9.03 3.83
CA LYS A 30 -0.23 -8.53 3.35
C LYS A 30 -0.38 -7.21 2.60
N SER A 31 -1.41 -7.07 1.77
CA SER A 31 -1.73 -5.81 1.09
C SER A 31 -2.06 -4.69 2.09
N LEU A 32 -2.86 -4.98 3.12
CA LEU A 32 -3.18 -4.02 4.17
C LEU A 32 -1.93 -3.61 4.96
N ALA A 33 -1.10 -4.56 5.38
CA ALA A 33 0.16 -4.28 6.06
C ALA A 33 1.10 -3.44 5.19
N ASN A 34 1.27 -3.81 3.92
CA ASN A 34 2.10 -3.07 2.97
C ASN A 34 1.59 -1.63 2.75
N ARG A 35 0.28 -1.44 2.64
CA ARG A 35 -0.35 -0.12 2.55
C ARG A 35 -0.06 0.73 3.79
N LEU A 36 -0.17 0.14 4.98
CA LEU A 36 0.12 0.84 6.23
C LEU A 36 1.60 1.24 6.33
N ILE A 37 2.51 0.36 5.95
CA ILE A 37 3.96 0.64 5.91
C ILE A 37 4.26 1.78 4.93
N LEU A 38 3.66 1.77 3.73
CA LEU A 38 3.84 2.85 2.76
C LEU A 38 3.27 4.18 3.25
N LYS A 39 2.10 4.17 3.90
CA LYS A 39 1.57 5.38 4.55
C LYS A 39 2.52 5.87 5.62
N GLN A 40 3.03 5.01 6.49
CA GLN A 40 4.04 5.41 7.48
C GLN A 40 5.25 6.08 6.80
N HIS A 41 5.79 5.49 5.73
CA HIS A 41 6.90 6.06 4.98
C HIS A 41 6.58 7.45 4.43
N ILE A 42 5.40 7.67 3.84
CA ILE A 42 4.97 8.97 3.32
C ILE A 42 4.96 10.03 4.44
N TYR A 43 4.43 9.67 5.61
CA TYR A 43 4.23 10.60 6.72
C TYR A 43 5.55 10.95 7.44
N THR A 44 6.53 10.05 7.36
CA THR A 44 7.88 10.24 7.89
C THR A 44 8.88 10.67 6.81
N PHE A 45 8.48 10.80 5.54
CA PHE A 45 9.39 11.19 4.47
C PHE A 45 9.81 12.64 4.67
N ARG A 46 11.12 12.89 4.71
CA ARG A 46 11.70 14.23 4.92
C ARG A 46 12.82 14.48 3.92
N MET A 47 12.88 15.69 3.40
CA MET A 47 13.92 16.14 2.50
C MET A 47 15.23 16.33 3.27
N ALA A 48 16.28 15.62 2.87
CA ALA A 48 17.60 15.81 3.47
C ALA A 48 18.23 17.14 3.02
N LYS A 49 19.04 17.75 3.90
CA LYS A 49 19.73 19.01 3.62
C LYS A 49 20.66 18.84 2.41
N GLY A 50 20.59 19.78 1.46
CA GLY A 50 21.41 19.76 0.24
C GLY A 50 20.94 18.80 -0.87
N LYS A 51 19.84 18.05 -0.68
CA LYS A 51 19.21 17.30 -1.78
C LYS A 51 18.49 18.24 -2.75
N SER A 52 18.43 17.84 -4.02
CA SER A 52 17.60 18.52 -5.02
C SER A 52 16.11 18.33 -4.71
N ILE A 53 15.35 19.43 -4.75
CA ILE A 53 13.89 19.42 -4.56
C ILE A 53 13.19 18.57 -5.64
N ILE A 54 13.70 18.59 -6.89
CA ILE A 54 13.15 17.81 -8.00
C ILE A 54 13.28 16.31 -7.71
N THR A 55 14.46 15.89 -7.24
CA THR A 55 14.70 14.49 -6.85
C THR A 55 13.80 14.08 -5.68
N HIS A 56 13.63 14.96 -4.69
CA HIS A 56 12.77 14.70 -3.54
C HIS A 56 11.30 14.51 -3.96
N ILE A 57 10.79 15.41 -4.79
CA ILE A 57 9.42 15.35 -5.33
C ILE A 57 9.21 14.05 -6.14
N SER A 58 10.17 13.68 -7.01
CA SER A 58 10.09 12.44 -7.79
C SER A 58 10.03 11.18 -6.93
N LEU A 59 10.87 11.12 -5.88
CA LEU A 59 10.84 10.01 -4.92
C LEU A 59 9.52 9.95 -4.15
N PHE A 60 8.96 11.11 -3.76
CA PHE A 60 7.68 11.18 -3.09
C PHE A 60 6.53 10.67 -3.97
N PHE A 61 6.47 11.10 -5.24
CA PHE A 61 5.46 10.60 -6.17
C PHE A 61 5.61 9.11 -6.48
N THR A 62 6.84 8.59 -6.44
CA THR A 62 7.09 7.15 -6.54
C THR A 62 6.46 6.39 -5.36
N LEU A 63 6.58 6.91 -4.13
CA LEU A 63 5.92 6.34 -2.95
C LEU A 63 4.39 6.38 -3.08
N LEU A 64 3.82 7.48 -3.57
CA LEU A 64 2.38 7.58 -3.84
C LEU A 64 1.93 6.59 -4.92
N ASN A 65 2.70 6.41 -5.99
CA ASN A 65 2.37 5.46 -7.05
C ASN A 65 2.40 4.02 -6.53
N ASN A 66 3.38 3.68 -5.68
CA ASN A 66 3.43 2.37 -5.02
C ASN A 66 2.20 2.13 -4.13
N LEU A 67 1.70 3.17 -3.46
CA LEU A 67 0.47 3.08 -2.67
C LEU A 67 -0.75 2.82 -3.58
N LYS A 68 -0.87 3.52 -4.72
CA LYS A 68 -1.92 3.29 -5.73
C LYS A 68 -1.90 1.87 -6.29
N ASN A 69 -0.71 1.33 -6.55
CA ASN A 69 -0.55 -0.03 -7.07
C ASN A 69 -1.09 -1.11 -6.10
N LEU A 70 -1.18 -0.82 -4.80
CA LEU A 70 -1.81 -1.69 -3.81
C LEU A 70 -3.34 -1.53 -3.73
N LYS A 71 -3.96 -0.92 -4.75
CA LYS A 71 -5.39 -0.56 -4.80
C LYS A 71 -5.81 0.31 -3.60
N ALA A 72 -4.90 1.16 -3.12
CA ALA A 72 -5.22 2.15 -2.10
C ALA A 72 -5.34 3.53 -2.75
N ASP A 73 -6.45 4.21 -2.49
CA ASP A 73 -6.63 5.59 -2.90
C ASP A 73 -5.66 6.49 -2.13
N THR A 74 -5.02 7.40 -2.86
CA THR A 74 -4.21 8.47 -2.28
C THR A 74 -5.14 9.61 -1.90
N SER A 75 -5.32 9.84 -0.60
CA SER A 75 -6.12 10.97 -0.11
C SER A 75 -5.38 12.30 -0.28
N ASP A 76 -6.11 13.41 -0.25
CA ASP A 76 -5.54 14.76 -0.25
C ASP A 76 -4.52 14.94 0.88
N LYS A 77 -4.77 14.31 2.04
CA LYS A 77 -3.83 14.28 3.16
C LYS A 77 -2.51 13.60 2.81
N ASP A 78 -2.56 12.47 2.10
CA ASP A 78 -1.36 11.74 1.69
C ASP A 78 -0.55 12.57 0.67
N GLN A 79 -1.20 13.36 -0.18
CA GLN A 79 -0.56 14.27 -1.13
C GLN A 79 0.01 15.52 -0.46
N ALA A 80 -0.72 16.12 0.48
CA ALA A 80 -0.31 17.30 1.24
C ALA A 80 0.96 17.05 2.06
N MET A 81 1.26 15.79 2.42
CA MET A 81 2.53 15.44 3.08
C MET A 81 3.76 15.81 2.27
N LEU A 82 3.65 16.00 0.95
CA LEU A 82 4.74 16.55 0.15
C LEU A 82 5.21 17.89 0.72
N LEU A 83 4.29 18.81 1.00
CA LEU A 83 4.60 20.14 1.52
C LEU A 83 5.27 20.05 2.89
N TYR A 84 4.77 19.17 3.76
CA TYR A 84 5.34 18.95 5.09
C TYR A 84 6.70 18.23 5.04
N SER A 85 6.99 17.47 3.99
CA SER A 85 8.26 16.75 3.82
C SER A 85 9.41 17.65 3.38
N LEU A 86 9.13 18.84 2.83
CA LEU A 86 10.17 19.77 2.36
C LEU A 86 11.02 20.31 3.51
N SER A 87 12.24 20.73 3.18
CA SER A 87 13.16 21.33 4.15
C SER A 87 12.64 22.67 4.65
N SER A 88 13.19 23.14 5.77
CA SER A 88 12.79 24.41 6.39
C SER A 88 12.97 25.63 5.47
N SER A 89 13.83 25.53 4.46
CA SER A 89 14.04 26.56 3.44
C SER A 89 12.80 26.81 2.57
N TYR A 90 11.85 25.87 2.54
CA TYR A 90 10.61 25.96 1.77
C TYR A 90 9.37 26.19 2.66
N LYS A 91 9.56 26.65 3.90
CA LYS A 91 8.46 26.90 4.85
C LYS A 91 7.37 27.83 4.29
N THR A 92 7.75 28.83 3.50
CA THR A 92 6.85 29.81 2.88
C THR A 92 5.71 29.15 2.09
N PHE A 93 5.98 28.02 1.42
CA PHE A 93 4.98 27.28 0.64
C PHE A 93 3.92 26.57 1.50
N ARG A 94 4.07 26.53 2.83
CA ARG A 94 3.09 25.93 3.76
C ARG A 94 2.18 26.96 4.42
N GLU A 95 2.53 28.24 4.32
CA GLU A 95 1.90 29.35 5.04
C GLU A 95 1.11 30.29 4.11
N THR A 96 1.04 29.97 2.81
CA THR A 96 0.24 30.69 1.80
C THR A 96 -1.04 29.90 1.50
#